data_AF-A0A8C5LI25-F1
#
_entry.id   AF-A0A8C5LI25-F1
#
_cell.length_a   1.000
_cell.length_b   1.000
_cell.length_c   1.000
_cell.angle_alpha   90.00
_cell.angle_beta   90.00
_cell.angle_gamma   90.00
#
_symmetry.space_group_name_H-M   'P 1'
#
loop_
_entity.id
_entity.type
_entity.pdbx_description
1 polymer ?
#
loop_
_entity_poly.entity_id
_entity_poly.type
_entity_poly.pdbx_seq_one_letter_code
_entity_poly.pdbx_strand_id
1 'polypeptide(L)'
;MERSNELNKDLNPFTPLVGIRIPDHAFMQDLVQMFGGPLALTSANLSSQASSLNVEEFQDLWPHLSLVIDGGPIGDSQSPECRLGSTVVDLSVPGKFGIIRPGCA
;
A
#
# COMPACT_ATOMS: atom_id res chain seq x y z
N MET A 1 10.51 -2.79 -12.90
CA MET A 1 10.39 -4.14 -13.50
C MET A 1 9.04 -4.24 -14.19
N GLU A 2 8.99 -4.85 -15.37
CA GLU A 2 7.71 -5.09 -16.06
C GLU A 2 6.93 -6.22 -15.36
N ARG A 3 5.60 -6.11 -15.36
CA ARG A 3 4.71 -7.14 -14.83
C ARG A 3 4.72 -8.39 -15.71
N SER A 4 4.60 -9.56 -15.10
CA SER A 4 4.40 -10.81 -15.83
C SER A 4 2.96 -10.91 -16.34
N ASN A 5 2.71 -11.86 -17.26
CA ASN A 5 1.37 -12.17 -17.77
C ASN A 5 0.45 -12.80 -16.71
N GLU A 6 1.00 -13.26 -15.58
CA GLU A 6 0.25 -13.86 -14.47
C GLU A 6 -0.46 -12.79 -13.62
N LEU A 7 0.01 -11.54 -13.66
CA LEU A 7 -0.59 -10.44 -12.93
C LEU A 7 -1.80 -9.88 -13.70
N ASN A 8 -2.94 -9.73 -13.03
CA ASN A 8 -4.15 -9.17 -13.65
C ASN A 8 -3.84 -7.81 -14.29
N LYS A 9 -4.21 -7.65 -15.58
CA LYS A 9 -3.95 -6.42 -16.33
C LYS A 9 -4.73 -5.21 -15.79
N ASP A 10 -5.85 -5.45 -15.10
CA ASP A 10 -6.63 -4.42 -14.44
C ASP A 10 -5.93 -3.89 -13.17
N LEU A 11 -4.94 -4.61 -12.64
CA LEU A 11 -4.05 -4.11 -11.61
C LEU A 11 -3.04 -3.15 -12.25
N ASN A 12 -3.29 -1.85 -12.08
CA ASN A 12 -2.55 -0.74 -12.71
C ASN A 12 -2.62 -0.78 -14.26
N PRO A 13 -3.79 -0.52 -14.86
CA PRO A 13 -4.02 -0.75 -16.29
C PRO A 13 -3.20 0.17 -17.21
N PHE A 14 -2.70 1.29 -16.70
CA PHE A 14 -2.03 2.33 -17.47
C PHE A 14 -0.50 2.20 -17.52
N THR A 15 0.07 1.10 -17.00
CA THR A 15 1.52 0.88 -17.00
C THR A 15 1.87 -0.59 -17.17
N PRO A 16 2.95 -0.93 -17.90
CA PRO A 16 3.50 -2.28 -17.91
C PRO A 16 4.33 -2.58 -16.66
N LEU A 17 4.60 -1.60 -15.80
CA LEU A 17 5.44 -1.76 -14.61
C LEU A 17 4.62 -2.22 -13.39
N VAL A 18 5.29 -2.89 -12.46
CA VAL A 18 4.73 -3.23 -11.15
C VAL A 18 5.52 -2.56 -10.03
N GLY A 19 4.81 -1.97 -9.08
CA GLY A 19 5.36 -1.47 -7.83
C GLY A 19 5.29 -2.56 -6.75
N ILE A 20 6.37 -2.75 -6.01
CA ILE A 20 6.47 -3.76 -4.94
C ILE A 20 6.96 -3.06 -3.67
N ARG A 21 6.34 -3.39 -2.53
CA ARG A 21 6.77 -2.95 -1.20
C ARG A 21 6.81 -4.15 -0.27
N ILE A 22 7.82 -4.20 0.59
CA ILE A 22 7.85 -5.07 1.77
C ILE A 22 7.61 -4.15 2.97
N PRO A 23 6.43 -4.16 3.61
CA PRO A 23 6.17 -3.33 4.77
C PRO A 23 7.04 -3.75 5.95
N ASP A 24 7.62 -2.78 6.66
CA ASP A 24 8.29 -3.03 7.94
C ASP A 24 7.25 -3.12 9.06
N HIS A 25 6.46 -4.20 9.04
CA HIS A 25 5.43 -4.44 10.04
C HIS A 25 5.25 -5.96 10.24
N ALA A 26 5.57 -6.46 11.43
CA ALA A 26 5.61 -7.90 11.73
C ALA A 26 4.32 -8.63 11.32
N PHE A 27 3.16 -8.10 11.74
CA PHE A 27 1.86 -8.67 11.37
C PHE A 27 1.66 -8.82 9.85
N MET A 28 2.06 -7.82 9.05
CA MET A 28 1.89 -7.88 7.59
C MET A 28 2.85 -8.90 6.97
N GLN A 29 4.08 -9.01 7.49
CA GLN A 29 5.04 -10.00 7.03
C GLN A 29 4.57 -11.42 7.35
N ASP A 30 4.08 -11.66 8.57
CA ASP A 30 3.53 -12.96 8.99
C ASP A 30 2.28 -13.32 8.18
N LEU A 31 1.37 -12.36 7.97
CA LEU A 31 0.17 -12.55 7.17
C LEU A 31 0.49 -12.97 5.73
N VAL A 32 1.42 -12.28 5.07
CA VAL A 32 1.84 -12.60 3.69
C VAL A 32 2.51 -13.97 3.63
N GLN A 33 3.32 -14.32 4.63
CA GLN A 33 3.95 -15.65 4.71
C GLN A 33 2.90 -16.76 4.87
N MET A 34 1.89 -16.56 5.73
CA MET A 34 0.79 -17.51 5.90
C MET A 34 -0.10 -17.62 4.67
N PHE A 35 -0.36 -16.50 4.00
CA PHE A 35 -1.18 -16.46 2.78
C PHE A 35 -0.49 -17.16 1.59
N GLY A 36 0.84 -17.15 1.55
CA GLY A 36 1.63 -17.83 0.52
C GLY A 36 1.67 -17.12 -0.84
N GLY A 37 1.28 -15.84 -0.89
CA GLY A 37 1.26 -15.03 -2.11
C GLY A 37 1.31 -13.52 -1.84
N PRO A 38 1.43 -12.68 -2.88
CA PRO A 38 1.43 -11.23 -2.71
C PRO A 38 0.02 -10.71 -2.41
N LEU A 39 -0.06 -9.64 -1.61
CA LEU A 39 -1.29 -8.89 -1.38
C LEU A 39 -1.27 -7.61 -2.22
N ALA A 40 -2.28 -7.44 -3.07
CA ALA A 40 -2.51 -6.17 -3.76
C ALA A 40 -3.29 -5.23 -2.83
N LEU A 41 -2.64 -4.16 -2.38
CA LEU A 41 -3.18 -3.25 -1.38
C LEU A 41 -3.14 -1.79 -1.87
N THR A 42 -4.20 -1.06 -1.55
CA THR A 42 -4.23 0.41 -1.57
C THR A 42 -4.31 0.93 -0.14
N SER A 43 -4.26 2.24 0.05
CA SER A 43 -4.63 2.84 1.34
C SER A 43 -6.10 2.52 1.64
N ALA A 44 -6.40 2.26 2.92
CA ALA A 44 -7.73 1.88 3.38
C ALA A 44 -8.58 3.12 3.62
N ASN A 45 -9.05 3.76 2.55
CA ASN A 45 -9.89 4.96 2.60
C ASN A 45 -10.75 5.06 1.34
N LEU A 46 -11.80 5.88 1.38
CA LEU A 46 -12.52 6.26 0.17
C LEU A 46 -11.60 7.06 -0.76
N SER A 47 -11.73 6.84 -2.06
CA SER A 47 -10.96 7.57 -3.07
C SER A 47 -11.00 9.08 -2.83
N SER A 48 -9.82 9.72 -2.94
CA SER A 48 -9.62 11.16 -2.69
C SER A 48 -9.72 11.62 -1.24
N GLN A 49 -9.99 10.72 -0.28
CA GLN A 49 -9.85 11.05 1.15
C GLN A 49 -8.41 10.87 1.64
N ALA A 50 -8.12 11.41 2.82
CA ALA A 50 -6.83 11.24 3.47
C ALA A 50 -6.58 9.76 3.80
N SER A 51 -5.31 9.35 3.77
CA SER A 51 -4.89 8.03 4.25
C SER A 51 -5.28 7.85 5.71
N SER A 52 -5.87 6.70 6.04
CA SER A 52 -6.28 6.39 7.40
C SER A 52 -5.11 5.95 8.29
N LEU A 53 -5.10 6.42 9.53
CA LEU A 53 -4.10 6.07 10.55
C LEU A 53 -4.65 5.17 11.67
N ASN A 54 -5.96 5.00 11.76
CA ASN A 54 -6.64 4.08 12.66
C ASN A 54 -7.87 3.51 11.95
N VAL A 55 -8.50 2.50 12.56
CA VAL A 55 -9.61 1.78 11.93
C VAL A 55 -10.90 2.60 11.85
N GLU A 56 -11.11 3.51 12.81
CA GLU A 56 -12.28 4.36 12.90
C GLU A 56 -12.36 5.36 11.74
N GLU A 57 -11.21 5.81 11.22
CA GLU A 57 -11.12 6.76 10.10
C GLU A 57 -11.71 6.22 8.78
N PHE A 58 -11.93 4.91 8.66
CA PHE A 58 -12.60 4.30 7.51
C PHE A 58 -13.84 3.48 7.90
N GLN A 59 -14.46 3.78 9.04
CA GLN A 59 -15.64 3.04 9.54
C GLN A 59 -16.81 2.99 8.54
N ASP A 60 -16.95 4.01 7.70
CA ASP A 60 -17.99 4.07 6.67
C ASP A 60 -17.84 2.96 5.61
N LEU A 61 -16.63 2.40 5.47
CA LEU A 61 -16.36 1.25 4.60
C LEU A 61 -16.73 -0.08 5.24
N TRP A 62 -16.79 -0.18 6.57
CA TRP A 62 -16.95 -1.46 7.28
C TRP A 62 -18.14 -2.30 6.81
N PRO A 63 -19.34 -1.74 6.47
CA PRO A 63 -20.45 -2.53 5.93
C PRO A 63 -20.13 -3.24 4.60
N HIS A 64 -19.08 -2.83 3.90
CA HIS A 64 -18.63 -3.36 2.62
C HIS A 64 -17.38 -4.26 2.73
N LEU A 65 -16.82 -4.42 3.93
CA LEU A 65 -15.59 -5.19 4.16
C LEU A 65 -15.92 -6.53 4.82
N SER A 66 -15.27 -7.60 4.35
CA SER A 66 -15.42 -8.93 4.96
C SER A 66 -14.73 -9.03 6.33
N LEU A 67 -13.72 -8.21 6.59
CA LEU A 67 -12.92 -8.22 7.80
C LEU A 67 -12.23 -6.87 8.00
N VAL A 68 -12.19 -6.40 9.25
CA VAL A 68 -11.35 -5.30 9.71
C VAL A 68 -10.44 -5.84 10.80
N ILE A 69 -9.14 -5.54 10.70
CA ILE A 69 -8.14 -5.94 11.70
C ILE A 69 -7.61 -4.66 12.34
N ASP A 70 -7.92 -4.49 13.62
CA ASP A 70 -7.40 -3.38 14.41
C ASP A 70 -6.04 -3.75 15.01
N GLY A 71 -4.98 -3.19 14.45
CA GLY A 71 -3.61 -3.30 14.93
C GLY A 71 -3.16 -2.12 15.80
N GLY A 72 -4.09 -1.22 16.16
CA GLY A 72 -3.79 0.06 16.78
C GLY A 72 -3.41 1.16 15.77
N PRO A 73 -3.12 2.38 16.27
CA PRO A 73 -2.81 3.52 15.42
C PRO A 73 -1.45 3.37 14.72
N ILE A 74 -1.37 3.83 13.48
CA ILE A 74 -0.15 3.88 12.68
C ILE A 74 0.45 5.29 12.80
N GLY A 75 1.61 5.40 13.43
CA GLY A 75 2.32 6.66 13.61
C GLY A 75 1.61 7.64 14.55
N ASP A 76 2.00 8.91 14.48
CA ASP A 76 1.39 10.00 15.24
C ASP A 76 0.29 10.67 14.40
N SER A 77 -0.95 10.60 14.89
CA SER A 77 -2.12 11.25 14.29
C SER A 77 -1.96 12.75 14.03
N GLN A 78 -1.08 13.42 14.80
CA GLN A 78 -0.81 14.85 14.70
C GLN A 78 0.29 15.19 13.69
N SER A 79 1.04 14.19 13.21
CA SER A 79 2.09 14.35 12.21
C SER A 79 1.50 14.15 10.81
N PRO A 80 1.46 15.20 9.96
CA PRO A 80 0.99 15.07 8.58
C PRO A 80 1.81 14.07 7.76
N GLU A 81 3.08 13.88 8.11
CA GLU A 81 4.00 12.95 7.46
C GLU A 81 3.54 11.49 7.61
N CYS A 82 2.86 11.15 8.71
CA CYS A 82 2.33 9.81 8.94
C CYS A 82 1.22 9.44 7.93
N ARG A 83 0.55 10.43 7.33
CA ARG A 83 -0.49 10.20 6.30
C ARG A 83 0.08 10.09 4.89
N LEU A 84 1.36 10.37 4.69
CA LEU A 84 2.00 10.18 3.40
C LEU A 84 2.03 8.69 3.06
N GLY A 85 1.78 8.38 1.78
CA GLY A 85 2.06 7.04 1.29
C GLY A 85 3.57 6.80 1.22
N SER A 86 3.97 5.55 0.96
CA SER A 86 5.38 5.23 0.77
C SER A 86 6.03 6.03 -0.36
N THR A 87 7.31 6.30 -0.21
CA THR A 87 8.14 6.77 -1.32
C THR A 87 8.11 5.74 -2.44
N VAL A 88 7.80 6.18 -3.66
CA VAL A 88 7.78 5.34 -4.87
C VAL A 88 8.99 5.71 -5.71
N VAL A 89 9.86 4.73 -5.94
CA VAL A 89 11.06 4.89 -6.76
C VAL A 89 10.91 4.05 -8.03
N ASP A 90 11.08 4.67 -9.18
CA ASP A 90 11.24 3.99 -10.46
C ASP A 90 12.65 3.41 -10.56
N LEU A 91 12.71 2.08 -10.66
CA LEU A 91 13.93 1.30 -10.90
C LEU A 91 13.84 0.50 -12.21
N SER A 92 13.01 0.95 -13.16
CA SER A 92 12.80 0.27 -14.45
C SER A 92 14.01 0.31 -15.37
N VAL A 93 14.89 1.30 -15.21
CA VAL A 93 16.11 1.46 -16.03
C VAL A 93 17.34 1.02 -15.22
N PRO A 94 18.07 -0.01 -15.65
CA PRO A 94 19.28 -0.47 -14.96
C PRO A 94 20.28 0.66 -14.71
N GLY A 95 20.79 0.73 -13.47
CA GLY A 95 21.77 1.74 -13.05
C GLY A 95 21.21 3.16 -12.86
N LYS A 96 19.90 3.37 -12.97
CA LYS A 96 19.24 4.66 -12.71
C LYS A 96 18.10 4.50 -11.72
N PHE A 97 17.74 5.60 -11.07
CA PHE A 97 16.51 5.69 -10.29
C PHE A 97 15.84 7.04 -10.52
N GLY A 98 14.52 7.08 -10.36
CA GLY A 98 13.73 8.31 -10.33
C GLY A 98 12.70 8.25 -9.21
N ILE A 99 12.46 9.36 -8.51
CA ILE A 99 11.40 9.42 -7.51
C ILE A 99 10.09 9.75 -8.24
N ILE A 100 9.15 8.80 -8.26
CA ILE A 100 7.81 9.00 -8.84
C ILE A 100 6.93 9.77 -7.83
N ARG A 101 7.05 9.41 -6.55
CA ARG A 101 6.29 10.03 -5.47
C ARG A 101 7.16 10.12 -4.21
N PRO A 102 7.40 11.32 -3.66
CA PRO A 102 7.99 11.44 -2.33
C PRO A 102 6.98 10.97 -1.27
N GLY A 103 7.47 10.34 -0.22
CA GLY A 103 6.65 9.80 0.85
C GLY A 103 7.43 9.60 2.14
N CYS A 104 6.88 8.81 3.07
CA CYS A 104 7.56 8.37 4.28
C CYS A 104 7.86 6.85 4.20
N ALA A 105 8.88 6.39 4.93
CA ALA A 105 9.29 4.99 4.98
C ALA A 105 8.80 4.37 6.28
#